data_AF-U6LAT5-F1
#
_entry.id   AF-U6LAT5-F1
#
_cell.length_a   1.000
_cell.length_b   1.000
_cell.length_c   1.000
_cell.angle_alpha   90.00
_cell.angle_beta   90.00
_cell.angle_gamma   90.00
#
_symmetry.space_group_name_H-M   'P 1'
#
loop_
_entity.id
_entity.type
_entity.pdbx_description
1 polymer ?
#
loop_
_entity_poly.entity_id
_entity_poly.type
_entity_poly.pdbx_seq_one_letter_code
_entity_poly.pdbx_strand_id
1 'polypeptide(L)'
;MAPSKIFFFVGTLLAVGSATPSYAAEPTYEVELGSEGECLTQIDAAREAAGLAKFATPSEENKKLPLATTNAAWAPLCKDLINASSPKSVREIQDFEEGTYAFEVLKSAKVDCDAAVDLWKGAYKNFSGLPPAGNKDTANIYKDKVNVSLVALFNPKSGATADCRVATCTEIPGAEERSIVNAEEQHRKAFIFVCMTTPDVLKSDEPPFTQDEWDKISSAITGSAAVAFPGFILVAMSVLSIAIL
;
A
#
# COMPACT_ATOMS: atom_id res chain seq x y z
N MET A 1 7.96 92.44 6.91
CA MET A 1 7.91 91.21 6.09
C MET A 1 9.18 90.42 6.39
N ALA A 2 9.06 89.33 7.15
CA ALA A 2 10.19 88.53 7.64
C ALA A 2 10.35 87.23 6.80
N PRO A 3 11.54 86.61 6.76
CA PRO A 3 11.97 85.76 5.65
C PRO A 3 11.65 84.27 5.83
N SER A 4 11.33 83.60 4.72
CA SER A 4 11.19 82.14 4.61
C SER A 4 12.55 81.45 4.63
N LYS A 5 12.70 80.44 5.49
CA LYS A 5 13.83 79.53 5.55
C LYS A 5 13.58 78.33 4.63
N ILE A 6 14.50 78.07 3.70
CA ILE A 6 14.52 76.89 2.83
C ILE A 6 15.18 75.74 3.61
N PHE A 7 14.48 74.63 3.78
CA PHE A 7 15.05 73.38 4.31
C PHE A 7 15.46 72.49 3.13
N PHE A 8 16.74 72.10 3.09
CA PHE A 8 17.24 71.04 2.22
C PHE A 8 16.95 69.68 2.85
N PHE A 9 16.17 68.84 2.18
CA PHE A 9 16.07 67.41 2.50
C PHE A 9 17.12 66.64 1.72
N VAL A 10 18.09 66.05 2.43
CA VAL A 10 19.01 65.05 1.89
C VAL A 10 18.22 63.74 1.74
N GLY A 11 17.91 63.36 0.51
CA GLY A 11 17.27 62.09 0.19
C GLY A 11 18.29 60.96 0.25
N THR A 12 18.19 60.10 1.26
CA THR A 12 18.96 58.86 1.36
C THR A 12 18.42 57.86 0.35
N LEU A 13 19.25 57.47 -0.62
CA LEU A 13 18.94 56.44 -1.61
C LEU A 13 18.96 55.06 -0.91
N LEU A 14 17.79 54.51 -0.60
CA LEU A 14 17.66 53.14 -0.13
C LEU A 14 17.91 52.18 -1.32
N ALA A 15 19.07 51.52 -1.32
CA ALA A 15 19.32 50.40 -2.21
C ALA A 15 18.41 49.24 -1.79
N VAL A 16 17.35 49.00 -2.59
CA VAL A 16 16.52 47.80 -2.47
C VAL A 16 17.34 46.64 -3.01
N GLY A 17 17.98 45.90 -2.12
CA GLY A 17 18.56 44.60 -2.45
C GLY A 17 17.42 43.66 -2.87
N SER A 18 17.42 43.23 -4.13
CA SER A 18 16.56 42.14 -4.59
C SER A 18 16.99 40.86 -3.89
N ALA A 19 16.34 40.56 -2.76
CA ALA A 19 16.38 39.23 -2.18
C ALA A 19 15.67 38.28 -3.16
N THR A 20 16.44 37.52 -3.92
CA THR A 20 15.93 36.30 -4.53
C THR A 20 15.44 35.41 -3.39
N PRO A 21 14.17 34.97 -3.36
CA PRO A 21 13.77 33.96 -2.39
C PRO A 21 14.66 32.74 -2.63
N SER A 22 15.49 32.40 -1.64
CA SER A 22 16.15 31.10 -1.60
C SER A 22 15.03 30.09 -1.43
N TYR A 23 14.58 29.48 -2.52
CA TYR A 23 13.73 28.31 -2.43
C TYR A 23 14.62 27.19 -1.89
N ALA A 24 14.44 26.85 -0.62
CA ALA A 24 15.01 25.63 -0.06
C ALA A 24 14.67 24.48 -1.01
N ALA A 25 15.70 23.81 -1.53
CA ALA A 25 15.50 22.72 -2.48
C ALA A 25 14.72 21.60 -1.78
N GLU A 26 13.62 21.15 -2.39
CA GLU A 26 12.85 20.01 -1.84
C GLU A 26 13.74 18.76 -1.74
N PRO A 27 13.51 17.90 -0.73
CA PRO A 27 14.24 16.65 -0.61
C PRO A 27 13.98 15.74 -1.82
N THR A 28 15.00 14.97 -2.20
CA THR A 28 14.90 13.93 -3.22
C THR A 28 15.03 12.55 -2.58
N TYR A 29 14.69 11.49 -3.31
CA TYR A 29 14.68 10.13 -2.77
C TYR A 29 15.48 9.20 -3.66
N GLU A 30 16.36 8.41 -3.05
CA GLU A 30 17.03 7.28 -3.67
C GLU A 30 16.32 5.98 -3.28
N VAL A 31 16.23 5.04 -4.22
CA VAL A 31 15.57 3.74 -4.01
C VAL A 31 16.56 2.62 -4.26
N GLU A 32 16.60 1.67 -3.34
CA GLU A 32 17.24 0.38 -3.54
C GLU A 32 16.18 -0.72 -3.53
N LEU A 33 16.21 -1.60 -4.52
CA LEU A 33 15.31 -2.75 -4.62
C LEU A 33 16.06 -4.02 -4.20
N GLY A 34 15.39 -4.85 -3.41
CA GLY A 34 15.82 -6.19 -3.04
C GLY A 34 15.64 -7.18 -4.19
N SER A 35 15.76 -8.46 -3.84
CA SER A 35 15.65 -9.58 -4.78
C SER A 35 14.29 -9.64 -5.46
N GLU A 36 14.26 -10.09 -6.72
CA GLU A 36 13.02 -10.40 -7.41
C GLU A 36 12.38 -11.65 -6.81
N GLY A 37 11.04 -11.64 -6.70
CA GLY A 37 10.28 -12.78 -6.20
C GLY A 37 10.39 -12.99 -4.68
N GLU A 38 10.72 -11.93 -3.93
CA GLU A 38 10.78 -11.97 -2.47
C GLU A 38 9.43 -12.46 -1.90
N CYS A 39 9.49 -13.40 -0.95
CA CYS A 39 8.32 -14.05 -0.32
C CYS A 39 7.36 -14.83 -1.25
N LEU A 40 7.69 -15.05 -2.54
CA LEU A 40 6.78 -15.79 -3.44
C LEU A 40 6.47 -17.21 -2.95
N THR A 41 7.37 -17.86 -2.22
CA THR A 41 7.11 -19.20 -1.67
C THR A 41 5.90 -19.21 -0.73
N GLN A 42 5.85 -18.26 0.23
CA GLN A 42 4.75 -18.14 1.19
C GLN A 42 3.47 -17.63 0.53
N ILE A 43 3.60 -16.69 -0.41
CA ILE A 43 2.49 -16.14 -1.19
C ILE A 43 1.81 -17.25 -2.00
N ASP A 44 2.59 -18.03 -2.74
CA ASP A 44 2.08 -19.14 -3.54
C ASP A 44 1.47 -20.23 -2.67
N ALA A 45 2.05 -20.55 -1.51
CA ALA A 45 1.46 -21.50 -0.57
C ALA A 45 0.06 -21.05 -0.09
N ALA A 46 -0.12 -19.76 0.20
CA ALA A 46 -1.43 -19.22 0.56
C ALA A 46 -2.44 -19.32 -0.59
N ARG A 47 -2.00 -19.04 -1.82
CA ARG A 47 -2.84 -19.16 -3.03
C ARG A 47 -3.27 -20.59 -3.30
N GLU A 48 -2.33 -21.52 -3.25
CA GLU A 48 -2.60 -22.96 -3.44
C GLU A 48 -3.59 -23.48 -2.39
N ALA A 49 -3.49 -23.02 -1.14
CA ALA A 49 -4.45 -23.36 -0.10
C ALA A 49 -5.88 -22.89 -0.41
N ALA A 50 -6.04 -21.81 -1.18
CA ALA A 50 -7.33 -21.33 -1.69
C ALA A 50 -7.73 -21.96 -3.04
N GLY A 51 -6.97 -22.94 -3.53
CA GLY A 51 -7.20 -23.60 -4.82
C GLY A 51 -6.87 -22.73 -6.03
N LEU A 52 -6.07 -21.68 -5.85
CA LEU A 52 -5.55 -20.84 -6.93
C LEU A 52 -4.18 -21.34 -7.39
N ALA A 53 -3.87 -21.10 -8.66
CA ALA A 53 -2.53 -21.37 -9.18
C ALA A 53 -1.50 -20.41 -8.57
N LYS A 54 -0.25 -20.87 -8.47
CA LYS A 54 0.92 -20.03 -8.20
C LYS A 54 0.98 -18.86 -9.17
N PHE A 55 1.57 -17.76 -8.73
CA PHE A 55 1.85 -16.66 -9.64
C PHE A 55 2.89 -17.08 -10.68
N ALA A 56 2.67 -16.67 -11.92
CA ALA A 56 3.68 -16.76 -12.96
C ALA A 56 4.70 -15.63 -12.83
N THR A 57 5.92 -15.86 -13.31
CA THR A 57 6.93 -14.81 -13.40
C THR A 57 6.54 -13.82 -14.51
N PRO A 58 6.50 -12.50 -14.22
CA PRO A 58 6.21 -11.50 -15.23
C PRO A 58 7.35 -11.38 -16.26
N SER A 59 7.03 -11.58 -17.54
CA SER A 59 7.98 -11.41 -18.65
C SER A 59 7.94 -10.03 -19.30
N GLU A 60 6.84 -9.30 -19.13
CA GLU A 60 6.61 -7.97 -19.72
C GLU A 60 6.93 -6.88 -18.71
N GLU A 61 7.57 -5.79 -19.14
CA GLU A 61 8.03 -4.72 -18.25
C GLU A 61 6.87 -3.98 -17.56
N ASN A 62 5.71 -3.85 -18.20
CA ASN A 62 4.53 -3.25 -17.58
C ASN A 62 3.85 -4.16 -16.54
N LYS A 63 4.34 -5.39 -16.37
CA LYS A 63 3.90 -6.34 -15.33
C LYS A 63 4.88 -6.42 -14.16
N LYS A 64 5.87 -5.53 -14.11
CA LYS A 64 6.92 -5.47 -13.10
C LYS A 64 6.86 -4.16 -12.33
N LEU A 65 7.40 -4.18 -11.12
CA LEU A 65 7.57 -2.96 -10.34
C LEU A 65 8.51 -1.99 -11.07
N PRO A 66 8.32 -0.66 -10.93
CA PRO A 66 9.19 0.29 -11.59
C PRO A 66 10.65 0.10 -11.18
N LEU A 67 11.55 0.25 -12.13
CA LEU A 67 12.99 0.23 -11.85
C LEU A 67 13.35 1.26 -10.77
N ALA A 68 14.36 0.97 -9.97
CA ALA A 68 14.84 1.85 -8.91
C ALA A 68 15.19 3.27 -9.41
N THR A 69 15.64 3.37 -10.67
CA THR A 69 16.00 4.63 -11.33
C THR A 69 14.79 5.47 -11.77
N THR A 70 13.56 4.94 -11.67
CA THR A 70 12.33 5.62 -12.08
C THR A 70 11.83 6.52 -10.95
N ASN A 71 12.59 7.57 -10.63
CA ASN A 71 12.34 8.44 -9.47
C ASN A 71 10.92 9.01 -9.44
N ALA A 72 10.32 9.36 -10.58
CA ALA A 72 8.97 9.90 -10.64
C ALA A 72 7.90 8.92 -10.12
N ALA A 73 8.12 7.61 -10.27
CA ALA A 73 7.22 6.59 -9.77
C ALA A 73 7.37 6.40 -8.25
N TRP A 74 8.59 6.38 -7.75
CA TRP A 74 8.88 6.08 -6.34
C TRP A 74 8.81 7.28 -5.40
N ALA A 75 9.07 8.50 -5.88
CA ALA A 75 9.20 9.68 -5.01
C ALA A 75 7.95 9.97 -4.16
N PRO A 76 6.70 9.88 -4.67
CA PRO A 76 5.51 10.06 -3.84
C PRO A 76 5.42 9.02 -2.72
N LEU A 77 5.62 7.74 -3.04
CA LEU A 77 5.64 6.64 -2.08
C LEU A 77 6.73 6.84 -1.01
N CYS A 78 7.96 7.15 -1.43
CA CYS A 78 9.07 7.35 -0.50
C CYS A 78 8.82 8.54 0.43
N LYS A 79 8.28 9.65 -0.10
CA LYS A 79 7.89 10.82 0.71
C LYS A 79 6.88 10.44 1.78
N ASP A 80 5.85 9.69 1.41
CA ASP A 80 4.79 9.29 2.35
C ASP A 80 5.33 8.32 3.42
N LEU A 81 6.16 7.35 3.02
CA LEU A 81 6.78 6.38 3.93
C LEU A 81 7.73 7.02 4.94
N ILE A 82 8.59 7.93 4.49
CA ILE A 82 9.58 8.60 5.34
C ILE A 82 8.92 9.56 6.33
N ASN A 83 7.79 10.16 5.95
CA ASN A 83 7.04 11.08 6.81
C ASN A 83 5.92 10.38 7.60
N ALA A 84 5.71 9.09 7.41
CA ALA A 84 4.72 8.33 8.14
C ALA A 84 5.09 8.23 9.62
N SER A 85 4.31 8.89 10.46
CA SER A 85 4.42 8.79 11.92
C SER A 85 3.79 7.49 12.47
N SER A 86 3.01 6.76 11.65
CA SER A 86 2.44 5.47 12.02
C SER A 86 2.07 4.62 10.79
N PRO A 87 1.92 3.28 10.93
CA PRO A 87 1.43 2.42 9.83
C PRO A 87 0.04 2.78 9.29
N LYS A 88 -0.76 3.57 10.05
CA LYS A 88 -2.09 4.02 9.59
C LYS A 88 -2.02 5.16 8.57
N SER A 89 -0.98 6.01 8.63
CA SER A 89 -0.79 7.08 7.63
C SER A 89 -0.28 6.55 6.28
N VAL A 90 0.15 5.28 6.24
CA VAL A 90 0.66 4.61 5.05
C VAL A 90 -0.45 3.90 4.24
N ARG A 91 -1.68 3.91 4.76
CA ARG A 91 -2.81 3.24 4.11
C ARG A 91 -3.30 3.95 2.85
N GLU A 92 -2.72 5.08 2.45
CA GLU A 92 -3.13 5.84 1.26
C GLU A 92 -2.02 5.97 0.19
N ILE A 93 -1.02 5.08 0.22
CA ILE A 93 0.04 5.02 -0.81
C ILE A 93 -0.56 5.00 -2.23
N GLN A 94 0.00 5.81 -3.12
CA GLN A 94 -0.32 5.73 -4.55
C GLN A 94 0.18 4.41 -5.17
N ASP A 95 -0.71 3.76 -5.92
CA ASP A 95 -0.36 2.61 -6.73
C ASP A 95 0.42 3.06 -7.97
N PHE A 96 1.26 2.18 -8.53
CA PHE A 96 1.81 2.43 -9.86
C PHE A 96 0.76 2.10 -10.94
N GLU A 97 0.98 2.56 -12.18
CA GLU A 97 -0.08 2.70 -13.19
C GLU A 97 -0.87 1.42 -13.52
N GLU A 98 -0.31 0.23 -13.34
CA GLU A 98 -0.95 -1.06 -13.64
C GLU A 98 -0.84 -2.06 -12.47
N GLY A 99 -1.83 -2.95 -12.31
CA GLY A 99 -1.80 -4.03 -11.31
C GLY A 99 -2.52 -3.72 -10.00
N THR A 100 -2.72 -4.76 -9.20
CA THR A 100 -3.24 -4.65 -7.83
C THR A 100 -2.10 -4.94 -6.86
N TYR A 101 -1.92 -4.06 -5.87
CA TYR A 101 -0.72 -4.03 -5.05
C TYR A 101 -0.94 -4.53 -3.62
N ALA A 102 -0.05 -5.40 -3.16
CA ALA A 102 0.07 -5.74 -1.75
C ALA A 102 1.28 -5.03 -1.13
N PHE A 103 1.10 -4.48 0.07
CA PHE A 103 2.11 -3.74 0.79
C PHE A 103 2.25 -4.18 2.25
N GLU A 104 3.47 -4.09 2.78
CA GLU A 104 3.75 -4.06 4.22
C GLU A 104 4.87 -3.04 4.49
N VAL A 105 4.64 -2.15 5.45
CA VAL A 105 5.69 -1.24 5.93
C VAL A 105 6.58 -1.98 6.91
N LEU A 106 7.87 -2.01 6.62
CA LEU A 106 8.84 -2.76 7.40
C LEU A 106 9.61 -1.85 8.36
N LYS A 107 10.14 -2.46 9.43
CA LYS A 107 11.06 -1.78 10.35
C LYS A 107 12.52 -1.79 9.86
N SER A 108 12.83 -2.60 8.86
CA SER A 108 14.16 -2.76 8.28
C SER A 108 14.04 -3.32 6.85
N ALA A 109 15.15 -3.40 6.11
CA ALA A 109 15.18 -4.03 4.78
C ALA A 109 14.92 -5.54 4.78
N LYS A 110 14.78 -6.17 5.96
CA LYS A 110 14.40 -7.58 6.09
C LYS A 110 12.89 -7.72 6.23
N VAL A 111 12.29 -8.45 5.30
CA VAL A 111 10.88 -8.87 5.37
C VAL A 111 10.75 -10.21 6.12
N ASP A 112 9.68 -10.34 6.88
CA ASP A 112 9.21 -11.62 7.41
C ASP A 112 8.03 -12.06 6.53
N CYS A 113 8.28 -13.02 5.66
CA CYS A 113 7.32 -13.41 4.63
C CYS A 113 6.03 -14.01 5.19
N ASP A 114 6.12 -14.74 6.30
CA ASP A 114 4.94 -15.31 6.95
C ASP A 114 4.12 -14.18 7.60
N ALA A 115 4.79 -13.24 8.28
CA ALA A 115 4.12 -12.08 8.86
C ALA A 115 3.45 -11.18 7.82
N ALA A 116 4.07 -11.00 6.64
CA ALA A 116 3.50 -10.27 5.52
C ALA A 116 2.21 -10.91 5.01
N VAL A 117 2.25 -12.22 4.74
CA VAL A 117 1.09 -12.97 4.28
C VAL A 117 -0.01 -12.97 5.35
N ASP A 118 0.34 -13.13 6.63
CA ASP A 118 -0.62 -13.07 7.74
C ASP A 118 -1.26 -11.70 7.91
N LEU A 119 -0.49 -10.61 7.73
CA LEU A 119 -1.03 -9.24 7.73
C LEU A 119 -2.10 -9.08 6.65
N TRP A 120 -1.81 -9.55 5.42
CA TRP A 120 -2.73 -9.44 4.29
C TRP A 120 -3.95 -10.32 4.47
N LYS A 121 -3.78 -11.60 4.86
CA LYS A 121 -4.90 -12.50 5.20
C LYS A 121 -5.74 -11.94 6.34
N GLY A 122 -5.12 -11.26 7.30
CA GLY A 122 -5.79 -10.62 8.44
C GLY A 122 -6.79 -9.52 8.05
N ALA A 123 -6.70 -8.96 6.84
CA ALA A 123 -7.71 -8.03 6.33
C ALA A 123 -9.04 -8.70 5.96
N TYR A 124 -9.10 -10.04 5.89
CA TYR A 124 -10.35 -10.79 5.68
C TYR A 124 -11.49 -10.33 6.62
N LYS A 125 -11.18 -10.05 7.89
CA LYS A 125 -12.15 -9.60 8.90
C LYS A 125 -12.83 -8.26 8.57
N ASN A 126 -12.27 -7.49 7.64
CA ASN A 126 -12.81 -6.19 7.23
C ASN A 126 -13.94 -6.36 6.19
N PHE A 127 -14.09 -7.54 5.60
CA PHE A 127 -15.12 -7.86 4.63
C PHE A 127 -16.26 -8.63 5.31
N SER A 128 -17.50 -8.18 5.14
CA SER A 128 -18.70 -8.86 5.66
C SER A 128 -19.25 -9.93 4.71
N GLY A 129 -18.57 -10.16 3.58
CA GLY A 129 -18.99 -11.05 2.51
C GLY A 129 -18.05 -10.90 1.32
N LEU A 130 -18.53 -11.21 0.12
CA LEU A 130 -17.78 -11.05 -1.12
C LEU A 130 -17.23 -9.60 -1.24
N PRO A 131 -15.92 -9.41 -1.47
CA PRO A 131 -15.35 -8.09 -1.67
C PRO A 131 -16.07 -7.34 -2.81
N PRO A 132 -16.41 -6.05 -2.63
CA PRO A 132 -17.16 -5.29 -3.62
C PRO A 132 -16.31 -4.98 -4.87
N ALA A 133 -16.94 -4.50 -5.94
CA ALA A 133 -16.25 -3.97 -7.11
C ALA A 133 -15.30 -2.82 -6.74
N GLY A 134 -14.21 -2.66 -7.49
CA GLY A 134 -13.10 -1.76 -7.13
C GLY A 134 -13.19 -0.33 -7.67
N ASN A 135 -14.26 0.03 -8.39
CA ASN A 135 -14.39 1.38 -8.94
C ASN A 135 -14.45 2.47 -7.84
N LYS A 136 -13.98 3.67 -8.19
CA LYS A 136 -13.75 4.81 -7.27
C LYS A 136 -15.02 5.30 -6.57
N ASP A 137 -16.20 4.95 -7.08
CA ASP A 137 -17.49 5.45 -6.59
C ASP A 137 -18.18 4.50 -5.60
N THR A 138 -17.74 3.24 -5.47
CA THR A 138 -18.49 2.21 -4.72
C THR A 138 -17.78 1.58 -3.53
N ALA A 139 -16.45 1.65 -3.41
CA ALA A 139 -15.73 0.85 -2.41
C ALA A 139 -14.77 1.63 -1.51
N ASN A 140 -15.33 2.35 -0.52
CA ASN A 140 -14.60 2.99 0.58
C ASN A 140 -13.66 2.02 1.33
N ILE A 141 -13.95 0.70 1.28
CA ILE A 141 -13.17 -0.36 1.92
C ILE A 141 -11.75 -0.49 1.35
N TYR A 142 -11.53 -0.16 0.06
CA TYR A 142 -10.20 -0.25 -0.57
C TYR A 142 -9.31 0.97 -0.34
N LYS A 143 -9.80 2.00 0.38
CA LYS A 143 -8.93 3.04 0.93
C LYS A 143 -7.96 2.50 1.97
N ASP A 144 -8.25 1.34 2.55
CA ASP A 144 -7.28 0.63 3.36
C ASP A 144 -6.43 -0.28 2.46
N LYS A 145 -5.17 0.09 2.25
CA LYS A 145 -4.26 -0.69 1.39
C LYS A 145 -4.02 -2.11 1.88
N VAL A 146 -4.26 -2.45 3.14
CA VAL A 146 -4.19 -3.85 3.59
C VAL A 146 -5.38 -4.67 3.07
N ASN A 147 -6.54 -4.04 2.84
CA ASN A 147 -7.66 -4.69 2.14
C ASN A 147 -7.33 -4.93 0.67
N VAL A 148 -6.65 -3.97 0.03
CA VAL A 148 -6.12 -4.15 -1.33
C VAL A 148 -5.07 -5.28 -1.37
N SER A 149 -4.20 -5.38 -0.36
CA SER A 149 -3.23 -6.47 -0.25
C SER A 149 -3.87 -7.86 -0.19
N LEU A 150 -4.99 -8.02 0.53
CA LEU A 150 -5.75 -9.27 0.51
C LEU A 150 -6.24 -9.62 -0.89
N VAL A 151 -6.78 -8.62 -1.60
CA VAL A 151 -7.27 -8.80 -2.97
C VAL A 151 -6.14 -9.18 -3.93
N ALA A 152 -5.01 -8.50 -3.83
CA ALA A 152 -3.81 -8.80 -4.62
C ALA A 152 -3.29 -10.21 -4.34
N LEU A 153 -3.13 -10.60 -3.08
CA LEU A 153 -2.66 -11.94 -2.67
C LEU A 153 -3.43 -13.06 -3.38
N PHE A 154 -4.76 -12.93 -3.44
CA PHE A 154 -5.64 -13.94 -4.01
C PHE A 154 -6.10 -13.65 -5.44
N ASN A 155 -5.45 -12.74 -6.19
CA ASN A 155 -5.81 -12.41 -7.57
C ASN A 155 -6.17 -13.68 -8.38
N PRO A 156 -7.44 -13.86 -8.79
CA PRO A 156 -7.93 -15.16 -9.25
C PRO A 156 -7.71 -15.38 -10.75
N LYS A 157 -7.17 -14.38 -11.45
CA LYS A 157 -7.07 -14.43 -12.91
C LYS A 157 -6.11 -15.53 -13.33
N SER A 158 -6.52 -16.29 -14.34
CA SER A 158 -5.68 -17.35 -14.91
C SER A 158 -4.39 -16.75 -15.45
N GLY A 159 -3.25 -17.35 -15.08
CA GLY A 159 -1.94 -16.85 -15.48
C GLY A 159 -1.54 -15.53 -14.81
N ALA A 160 -2.17 -15.16 -13.69
CA ALA A 160 -1.77 -13.99 -12.93
C ALA A 160 -0.27 -14.03 -12.60
N THR A 161 0.38 -12.87 -12.65
CA THR A 161 1.81 -12.72 -12.35
C THR A 161 2.01 -11.92 -11.08
N ALA A 162 3.18 -12.08 -10.44
CA ALA A 162 3.60 -11.24 -9.32
C ALA A 162 5.08 -10.82 -9.44
N ASP A 163 5.34 -9.53 -9.25
CA ASP A 163 6.68 -8.99 -8.98
C ASP A 163 6.72 -8.46 -7.54
N CYS A 164 7.50 -9.12 -6.70
CA CYS A 164 7.57 -8.89 -5.26
C CYS A 164 9.00 -8.52 -4.85
N ARG A 165 9.17 -7.38 -4.18
CA ARG A 165 10.46 -6.85 -3.76
C ARG A 165 10.35 -6.08 -2.46
N VAL A 166 11.43 -6.03 -1.69
CA VAL A 166 11.62 -4.99 -0.67
C VAL A 166 12.19 -3.74 -1.35
N ALA A 167 11.60 -2.58 -1.10
CA ALA A 167 12.15 -1.29 -1.50
C ALA A 167 12.63 -0.52 -0.26
N THR A 168 13.84 0.03 -0.35
CA THR A 168 14.42 0.94 0.64
C THR A 168 14.43 2.34 0.06
N CYS A 169 13.69 3.26 0.67
CA CYS A 169 13.71 4.68 0.35
C CYS A 169 14.72 5.38 1.26
N THR A 170 15.64 6.15 0.67
CA THR A 170 16.59 7.00 1.40
C THR A 170 16.33 8.46 1.05
N GLU A 171 16.09 9.30 2.05
CA GLU A 171 15.95 10.74 1.85
C GLU A 171 17.32 11.39 1.61
N ILE A 172 17.41 12.18 0.54
CA ILE A 172 18.54 13.03 0.23
C ILE A 172 18.14 14.48 0.49
N PRO A 173 18.63 15.09 1.59
CA PRO A 173 18.29 16.47 1.97
C PRO A 173 18.66 17.49 0.90
N GLY A 174 17.92 18.61 0.89
CA GLY A 174 18.22 19.77 0.04
C GLY A 174 19.54 20.45 0.40
N ALA A 175 20.08 21.26 -0.52
CA ALA A 175 21.41 21.86 -0.39
C ALA A 175 21.62 22.76 0.86
N GLU A 176 20.57 23.39 1.39
CA GLU A 176 20.67 24.22 2.61
C GLU A 176 20.75 23.37 3.90
N GLU A 177 20.05 22.23 3.97
CA GLU A 177 20.10 21.32 5.11
C GLU A 177 21.43 20.57 5.21
N ARG A 178 22.07 20.26 4.08
CA ARG A 178 23.41 19.63 4.05
C ARG A 178 24.51 20.44 4.73
N SER A 179 24.28 21.73 4.98
CA SER A 179 25.24 22.61 5.64
C SER A 179 25.14 22.59 7.17
N ILE A 180 24.06 22.02 7.73
CA ILE A 180 23.76 22.02 9.18
C ILE A 180 23.92 20.62 9.78
N VAL A 181 23.70 19.58 8.97
CA VAL A 181 23.76 18.19 9.44
C VAL A 181 25.19 17.66 9.36
N ASN A 182 25.74 17.19 10.48
CA ASN A 182 27.02 16.45 10.47
C ASN A 182 26.88 15.24 9.53
N ALA A 183 27.90 14.97 8.71
CA ALA A 183 27.90 13.91 7.67
C ALA A 183 27.65 12.47 8.16
N GLU A 184 27.37 12.27 9.46
CA GLU A 184 27.11 10.99 10.11
C GLU A 184 25.66 10.84 10.63
N GLU A 185 24.80 11.87 10.58
CA GLU A 185 23.37 11.62 10.78
C GLU A 185 22.82 10.88 9.57
N GLN A 186 22.62 9.57 9.78
CA GLN A 186 22.10 8.62 8.82
C GLN A 186 20.89 9.22 8.11
N HIS A 187 21.00 9.38 6.78
CA HIS A 187 19.88 9.70 5.91
C HIS A 187 18.62 8.96 6.36
N ARG A 188 17.48 9.66 6.49
CA ARG A 188 16.22 9.01 6.91
C ARG A 188 15.89 7.90 5.92
N LYS A 189 15.66 6.69 6.44
CA LYS A 189 15.30 5.52 5.65
C LYS A 189 13.90 5.05 6.00
N ALA A 190 13.18 4.59 4.98
CA ALA A 190 11.96 3.82 5.15
C ALA A 190 12.02 2.54 4.30
N PHE A 191 11.34 1.50 4.75
CA PHE A 191 11.38 0.18 4.15
C PHE A 191 9.96 -0.30 3.88
N ILE A 192 9.72 -0.83 2.69
CA ILE A 192 8.42 -1.38 2.30
C ILE A 192 8.62 -2.69 1.56
N PHE A 193 7.87 -3.71 1.94
CA PHE A 193 7.66 -4.88 1.10
C PHE A 193 6.47 -4.60 0.18
N VAL A 194 6.67 -4.73 -1.12
CA VAL A 194 5.64 -4.49 -2.14
C VAL A 194 5.58 -5.65 -3.12
N CYS A 195 4.37 -6.07 -3.45
CA CYS A 195 4.07 -7.00 -4.53
C CYS A 195 3.08 -6.37 -5.50
N MET A 196 3.47 -6.28 -6.77
CA MET A 196 2.56 -5.97 -7.86
C MET A 196 1.98 -7.28 -8.40
N THR A 197 0.65 -7.42 -8.41
CA THR A 197 -0.02 -8.54 -9.08
C THR A 197 -0.72 -8.06 -10.34
N THR A 198 -0.70 -8.88 -11.39
CA THR A 198 -1.28 -8.51 -12.68
C THR A 198 -2.15 -9.66 -13.22
N PRO A 199 -3.32 -9.36 -13.83
CA PRO A 199 -3.90 -8.05 -14.13
C PRO A 199 -4.45 -7.33 -12.89
N ASP A 200 -4.75 -6.04 -13.04
CA ASP A 200 -5.44 -5.27 -12.01
C ASP A 200 -6.91 -5.72 -11.88
N VAL A 201 -7.26 -6.28 -10.73
CA VAL A 201 -8.60 -6.81 -10.45
C VAL A 201 -9.54 -5.80 -9.79
N LEU A 202 -9.05 -4.61 -9.43
CA LEU A 202 -9.85 -3.55 -8.83
C LEU A 202 -10.22 -2.42 -9.80
N LYS A 203 -9.70 -2.41 -11.03
CA LYS A 203 -10.13 -1.48 -12.08
C LYS A 203 -11.51 -1.78 -12.68
N SER A 204 -12.08 -2.96 -12.38
CA SER A 204 -13.37 -3.41 -12.93
C SER A 204 -14.57 -2.90 -12.11
N ASP A 205 -15.71 -2.78 -12.77
CA ASP A 205 -17.03 -2.62 -12.14
C ASP A 205 -17.59 -3.95 -11.58
N GLU A 206 -16.86 -5.04 -11.77
CA GLU A 206 -17.16 -6.36 -11.21
C GLU A 206 -16.40 -6.58 -9.89
N PRO A 207 -16.97 -7.38 -8.95
CA PRO A 207 -16.22 -7.89 -7.81
C PRO A 207 -14.91 -8.57 -8.23
N PRO A 208 -13.82 -8.45 -7.45
CA PRO A 208 -12.54 -9.06 -7.79
C PRO A 208 -12.58 -10.60 -7.76
N PHE A 209 -13.59 -11.19 -7.11
CA PHE A 209 -13.79 -12.62 -6.97
C PHE A 209 -15.22 -13.01 -7.32
N THR A 210 -15.41 -14.24 -7.78
CA THR A 210 -16.71 -14.93 -7.74
C THR A 210 -17.01 -15.42 -6.32
N GLN A 211 -18.27 -15.79 -6.05
CA GLN A 211 -18.65 -16.35 -4.75
C GLN A 211 -17.87 -17.64 -4.44
N ASP A 212 -17.75 -18.55 -5.42
CA ASP A 212 -17.05 -19.82 -5.25
C ASP A 212 -15.55 -19.63 -4.95
N GLU A 213 -14.90 -18.65 -5.60
CA GLU A 213 -13.51 -18.29 -5.30
C GLU A 213 -13.38 -17.72 -3.90
N TRP A 214 -14.28 -16.81 -3.52
CA TRP A 214 -14.27 -16.21 -2.19
C TRP A 214 -14.53 -17.22 -1.08
N ASP A 215 -15.39 -18.21 -1.29
CA ASP A 215 -15.65 -19.26 -0.31
C ASP A 215 -14.41 -20.13 -0.07
N LYS A 216 -13.64 -20.44 -1.13
CA LYS A 216 -12.36 -21.17 -1.01
C LYS A 216 -11.30 -20.32 -0.29
N ILE A 217 -11.18 -19.05 -0.65
CA ILE A 217 -10.27 -18.09 0.01
C ILE A 217 -10.62 -17.99 1.50
N SER A 218 -11.90 -17.80 1.81
CA SER A 218 -12.41 -17.72 3.18
C SER A 218 -12.05 -18.98 3.97
N SER A 219 -12.28 -20.17 3.40
CA SER A 219 -11.93 -21.44 4.05
C SER A 219 -10.42 -21.61 4.27
N ALA A 220 -9.58 -21.16 3.32
CA ALA A 220 -8.13 -21.19 3.43
C ALA A 220 -7.59 -20.22 4.49
N ILE A 221 -8.31 -19.12 4.75
CA ILE A 221 -7.94 -18.12 5.76
C ILE A 221 -8.39 -18.55 7.15
N THR A 222 -9.63 -18.98 7.32
CA THR A 222 -10.19 -19.35 8.63
C THR A 222 -9.75 -20.74 9.11
N GLY A 223 -9.16 -21.53 8.21
CA GLY A 223 -8.93 -22.96 8.42
C GLY A 223 -10.25 -23.71 8.34
N SER A 224 -10.26 -24.93 7.82
CA SER A 224 -11.45 -25.78 7.76
C SER A 224 -11.88 -26.29 9.16
N ALA A 225 -12.20 -25.39 10.08
CA ALA A 225 -13.32 -25.64 10.97
C ALA A 225 -14.55 -25.17 10.20
N ALA A 226 -15.47 -26.07 9.88
CA ALA A 226 -16.77 -25.69 9.39
C ALA A 226 -17.34 -24.63 10.33
N VAL A 227 -17.30 -23.36 9.90
CA VAL A 227 -18.10 -22.33 10.54
C VAL A 227 -19.50 -22.78 10.24
N ALA A 228 -20.16 -23.37 11.24
CA ALA A 228 -21.58 -23.52 11.23
C ALA A 228 -22.12 -22.10 10.98
N PHE A 229 -22.46 -21.82 9.73
CA PHE A 229 -23.39 -20.75 9.42
C PHE A 229 -24.54 -20.93 10.41
N PRO A 230 -25.02 -19.88 11.09
CA PRO A 230 -26.24 -19.96 11.86
C PRO A 230 -27.41 -20.13 10.86
N GLY A 231 -27.49 -21.30 10.24
CA GLY A 231 -28.63 -21.82 9.55
C GLY A 231 -29.60 -22.27 10.63
N PHE A 232 -30.74 -21.59 10.66
CA PHE A 232 -31.94 -21.90 11.42
C PHE A 232 -31.96 -23.30 12.07
N ILE A 233 -31.91 -23.31 13.40
CA ILE A 233 -32.27 -24.49 14.18
C ILE A 233 -33.76 -24.76 13.92
N LEU A 234 -34.05 -25.69 13.01
CA LEU A 234 -35.37 -26.30 12.94
C LEU A 234 -35.51 -27.23 14.14
N VAL A 235 -36.14 -26.72 15.20
CA VAL A 235 -36.55 -27.52 16.35
C VAL A 235 -37.67 -28.46 15.90
N ALA A 236 -37.36 -29.74 15.74
CA ALA A 236 -38.37 -30.77 15.56
C ALA A 236 -39.11 -31.00 16.89
N MET A 237 -40.36 -30.52 16.99
CA MET A 237 -41.23 -30.85 18.11
C MET A 237 -41.78 -32.27 17.93
N SER A 238 -41.27 -33.23 18.72
CA SER A 238 -41.93 -34.52 18.89
C SER A 238 -43.06 -34.39 19.91
N VAL A 239 -44.30 -34.37 19.44
CA VAL A 239 -45.50 -34.50 20.30
C VAL A 239 -45.64 -35.98 20.65
N LEU A 240 -45.20 -36.37 21.85
CA LEU A 240 -45.44 -37.71 22.37
C LEU A 240 -46.84 -37.74 23.00
N SER A 241 -47.85 -38.02 22.19
CA SER A 241 -49.20 -38.31 22.65
C SER A 241 -49.20 -39.68 23.36
N ILE A 242 -49.24 -39.68 24.69
CA ILE A 242 -49.57 -40.89 25.47
C ILE A 242 -51.08 -40.92 25.62
N ALA A 243 -51.73 -41.83 24.89
CA ALA A 243 -53.10 -42.24 25.13
C ALA A 243 -53.15 -43.76 25.35
N ILE A 244 -53.39 -44.11 26.62
CA ILE A 244 -54.23 -45.21 27.15
C ILE A 244 -53.96 -46.64 26.67
N LEU A 245 -53.56 -47.50 27.62
CA LEU A 245 -54.34 -48.67 28.10
C LEU A 245 -53.96 -49.02 29.54
#